data_AF-A0A838UHB7-F1
#
_entry.id   AF-A0A838UHB7-F1
#
_cell.length_a   1.000
_cell.length_b   1.000
_cell.length_c   1.000
_cell.angle_alpha   90.00
_cell.angle_beta   90.00
_cell.angle_gamma   90.00
#
_symmetry.space_group_name_H-M   'P 1'
#
loop_
_entity.id
_entity.type
_entity.pdbx_description
1 polymer ?
#
loop_
_entity_poly.entity_id
_entity_poly.type
_entity_poly.pdbx_seq_one_letter_code
_entity_poly.pdbx_strand_id
1 'polypeptide(L)' 'MSPFSKTIWVTRACPGARVTAERVRALGFEALAAPLLEVRPLAGGPIDLAGVG' A
#
# COMPACT_ATOMS: atom_id res chain seq x y z
N MET A 1 1.23 3.34 -29.83
CA MET A 1 1.50 2.84 -28.47
C MET A 1 3.00 2.60 -28.31
N SER A 2 3.60 3.06 -27.22
CA SER A 2 5.00 2.73 -26.90
C SER A 2 5.10 1.23 -26.54
N PRO A 3 6.07 0.47 -27.07
CA PRO A 3 6.19 -0.98 -26.89
C PRO A 3 6.57 -1.44 -25.48
N PHE A 4 6.69 -0.52 -24.51
CA PHE A 4 7.06 -0.85 -23.13
C PHE A 4 6.26 -0.01 -22.11
N SER A 5 4.95 -0.26 -21.96
CA SER A 5 4.26 0.19 -20.75
C SER A 5 4.73 -0.69 -19.58
N LYS A 6 5.67 -0.18 -18.77
CA LYS A 6 6.09 -0.86 -17.55
C LYS A 6 4.92 -0.88 -16.56
N THR A 7 4.43 -2.06 -16.20
CA THR A 7 3.44 -2.23 -15.13
C THR A 7 4.09 -1.95 -13.77
N ILE A 8 3.49 -1.06 -13.00
CA ILE A 8 3.95 -0.74 -11.65
C ILE A 8 3.30 -1.70 -10.65
N TRP A 9 4.14 -2.45 -9.93
CA TRP A 9 3.70 -3.31 -8.84
C TRP A 9 3.66 -2.55 -7.51
N VAL A 10 2.48 -2.50 -6.90
CA VAL A 10 2.24 -1.91 -5.59
C VAL A 10 2.22 -3.01 -4.52
N THR A 11 3.28 -3.09 -3.71
CA THR A 11 3.55 -4.19 -2.75
C THR A 11 3.13 -3.91 -1.31
N ARG A 12 2.72 -2.67 -0.99
CA ARG A 12 2.26 -2.29 0.36
C ARG A 12 1.02 -3.10 0.80
N ALA A 13 0.74 -3.11 2.11
CA ALA A 13 -0.45 -3.75 2.65
C ALA A 13 -1.77 -3.07 2.22
N CYS A 14 -2.87 -3.84 2.24
CA CYS A 14 -4.22 -3.30 2.09
C CYS A 14 -4.68 -2.57 3.36
N PRO A 15 -5.53 -1.52 3.23
CA PRO A 15 -6.14 -1.02 1.99
C PRO A 15 -5.24 -0.10 1.16
N GLY A 16 -4.10 0.34 1.70
CA GLY A 16 -3.23 1.32 1.05
C GLY A 16 -2.74 0.91 -0.34
N ALA A 17 -2.54 -0.39 -0.58
CA ALA A 17 -2.15 -0.93 -1.88
C ALA A 17 -3.13 -0.54 -2.99
N ARG A 18 -4.43 -0.69 -2.71
CA ARG A 18 -5.51 -0.39 -3.65
C ARG A 18 -5.55 1.11 -3.96
N VAL A 19 -5.52 1.95 -2.92
CA VAL A 19 -5.54 3.40 -3.06
C VAL A 19 -4.35 3.90 -3.87
N THR A 20 -3.16 3.36 -3.64
CA THR A 20 -1.97 3.73 -4.43
C THR A 20 -2.11 3.26 -5.88
N ALA A 21 -2.57 2.04 -6.14
CA ALA A 21 -2.75 1.55 -7.51
C ALA A 21 -3.76 2.40 -8.30
N GLU A 22 -4.86 2.85 -7.67
CA GLU A 22 -5.82 3.77 -8.30
C GLU A 22 -5.18 5.12 -8.67
N ARG A 23 -4.40 5.71 -7.77
CA ARG A 23 -3.66 6.96 -8.06
C ARG A 23 -2.64 6.78 -9.19
N VAL A 24 -1.92 5.65 -9.21
CA VAL A 24 -0.96 5.34 -10.27
C VAL A 24 -1.66 5.19 -11.62
N ARG A 25 -2.83 4.55 -11.66
CA ARG A 25 -3.66 4.50 -12.89
C ARG A 25 -4.14 5.88 -13.32
N ALA A 26 -4.53 6.74 -12.39
CA ALA A 26 -4.92 8.12 -12.70
C ALA A 26 -3.77 8.96 -13.28
N LEU A 27 -2.50 8.58 -13.03
CA LEU A 27 -1.32 9.18 -13.65
C LEU A 27 -1.00 8.61 -15.04
N GLY A 28 -1.80 7.67 -15.55
CA GLY A 28 -1.62 7.07 -16.88
C GLY A 28 -0.72 5.84 -16.92
N PHE A 29 -0.36 5.27 -15.78
CA PHE A 29 0.42 4.03 -15.71
C PHE A 29 -0.46 2.80 -15.49
N GLU A 30 -0.03 1.66 -16.02
CA GLU A 30 -0.57 0.37 -15.59
C GLU A 30 -0.11 0.05 -14.18
N ALA A 31 -1.04 -0.36 -13.32
CA ALA A 31 -0.76 -0.69 -11.93
C ALA A 31 -1.36 -2.05 -11.52
N LEU A 32 -0.58 -2.85 -10.82
CA LEU A 32 -1.01 -4.08 -10.17
C LEU A 32 -0.87 -3.93 -8.64
N ALA A 33 -1.99 -4.01 -7.92
CA ALA A 33 -1.97 -4.13 -6.47
C ALA A 33 -1.80 -5.61 -6.12
N ALA A 34 -0.61 -5.98 -5.63
CA ALA A 34 -0.33 -7.32 -5.12
C ALA A 34 0.41 -7.17 -3.79
N PRO A 35 -0.32 -7.04 -2.67
CA PRO A 35 0.24 -6.84 -1.35
C PRO A 35 1.19 -7.98 -0.96
N LEU A 36 2.35 -7.62 -0.40
CA LEU A 36 3.30 -8.57 0.20
C LEU A 36 3.23 -8.60 1.73
N LEU A 37 2.36 -7.76 2.31
CA LEU A 37 2.20 -7.58 3.74
C LEU A 37 0.72 -7.53 4.11
N GLU A 38 0.41 -7.93 5.35
CA GLU A 38 -0.91 -7.86 5.95
C GLU A 38 -0.83 -7.07 7.27
N VAL A 39 -1.82 -6.20 7.50
CA VAL A 39 -1.99 -5.52 8.79
C VAL A 39 -2.78 -6.45 9.70
N ARG A 40 -2.19 -6.83 10.84
CA ARG A 40 -2.86 -7.67 11.84
C ARG A 40 -3.01 -6.91 13.16
N PRO A 41 -4.21 -6.90 13.76
CA PRO A 41 -4.37 -6.42 15.12
C PRO A 41 -3.51 -7.25 16.07
N LEU A 42 -2.80 -6.60 16.98
CA LEU A 42 -2.15 -7.27 18.09
C LEU A 42 -3.20 -7.52 19.17
N ALA A 43 -3.25 -8.74 19.71
CA ALA A 43 -4.04 -9.02 20.91
C ALA A 43 -3.42 -8.22 22.07
N GLY A 44 -4.08 -7.13 22.45
CA GLY A 44 -3.45 -6.01 23.13
C GLY A 44 -3.17 -6.19 24.63
N GLY A 45 -2.29 -5.31 25.10
CA GLY A 45 -2.25 -4.68 26.43
C GLY A 45 -2.15 -3.15 26.24
N PRO A 46 -2.22 -2.33 27.30
CA PRO A 46 -2.13 -0.87 27.17
C PRO A 46 -0.79 -0.46 26.54
N ILE A 47 -0.84 0.43 25.56
CA ILE A 47 0.35 1.08 25.02
C ILE A 47 0.79 2.12 26.05
N ASP A 48 1.94 1.93 26.68
CA ASP A 48 2.51 2.92 27.58
C ASP A 48 3.01 4.12 26.77
N LEU A 49 2.44 5.29 27.06
CA LEU A 49 2.77 6.56 26.43
C LEU A 49 3.41 7.54 27.43
N ALA A 50 3.82 7.09 28.62
CA ALA A 50 4.43 7.93 29.62
C ALA A 50 5.67 8.67 29.06
N GLY A 51 5.68 10.01 29.21
CA GLY A 51 6.78 10.86 28.76
C GLY A 51 6.75 11.26 27.28
N VAL A 52 5.69 10.96 26.52
CA VAL A 52 5.49 11.51 25.17
C VAL A 52 4.74 12.84 25.26
N GLY A 53 5.47 13.96 25.11
CA GLY A 53 4.95 15.33 25.15
C GLY A 53 6.04 16.36 24.89
#